data_AF-A0A8J2YQ42-F1
#
_entry.id   AF-A0A8J2YQ42-F1
#
_cell.length_a   1.000
_cell.length_b   1.000
_cell.length_c   1.000
_cell.angle_alpha   90.00
_cell.angle_beta   90.00
_cell.angle_gamma   90.00
#
_symmetry.space_group_name_H-M   'P 1'
#
loop_
_entity.id
_entity.type
_entity.pdbx_description
1 polymer ?
#
loop_
_entity_poly.entity_id
_entity_poly.type
_entity_poly.pdbx_seq_one_letter_code
_entity_poly.pdbx_strand_id
1 'polypeptide(L)'
;MGAPDLGTLFVRQPTYEYVDTGFCQVHQSNILWSDSASWCTIVTLWQMGRAGLAHVVPSGTSANDTRALLNLYNATPSEIHLATKPNFFDLANGFQSVRATIRTHYGAQYAGIKVFLINGYNGHDWAQEHQLAVDPKAGAYPVFN
;
A
#
# COMPACT_ATOMS: atom_id res chain seq x y z
N MET A 1 -41.92 -24.90 12.53
CA MET A 1 -40.44 -24.85 12.57
C MET A 1 -40.00 -23.97 11.41
N GLY A 2 -39.60 -22.73 11.69
CA GLY A 2 -39.13 -21.79 10.66
C GLY A 2 -37.72 -22.15 10.22
N ALA A 3 -37.44 -22.05 8.92
CA ALA A 3 -36.11 -22.25 8.38
C ALA A 3 -35.10 -21.32 9.05
N PRO A 4 -33.86 -21.77 9.32
CA PRO A 4 -32.82 -20.88 9.81
C PRO A 4 -32.57 -19.79 8.77
N ASP A 5 -32.68 -18.55 9.22
CA ASP A 5 -32.33 -17.35 8.47
C ASP A 5 -30.88 -17.50 8.00
N LEU A 6 -30.70 -17.73 6.71
CA LEU A 6 -29.39 -17.83 6.07
C LEU A 6 -28.77 -16.44 6.20
N GLY A 7 -27.94 -16.30 7.23
CA GLY A 7 -27.31 -15.06 7.64
C GLY A 7 -26.99 -14.19 6.43
N THR A 8 -27.69 -13.06 6.36
CA THR A 8 -27.26 -11.92 5.56
C THR A 8 -25.79 -11.72 5.88
N LEU A 9 -24.95 -12.09 4.92
CA LEU A 9 -23.53 -11.77 4.95
C LEU A 9 -23.50 -10.25 5.01
N PHE A 10 -23.36 -9.69 6.21
CA PHE A 10 -23.19 -8.26 6.39
C PHE A 10 -21.88 -7.92 5.67
N VAL A 11 -21.98 -7.55 4.39
CA VAL A 11 -20.88 -6.99 3.63
C VAL A 11 -20.59 -5.67 4.33
N ARG A 12 -19.65 -5.69 5.28
CA ARG A 12 -19.16 -4.47 5.90
C ARG A 12 -18.76 -3.53 4.77
N GLN A 13 -19.20 -2.28 4.86
CA GLN A 13 -18.82 -1.28 3.86
C GLN A 13 -17.28 -1.27 3.76
N PRO A 14 -16.71 -1.29 2.55
CA PRO A 14 -15.27 -1.34 2.40
C PRO A 14 -14.64 -0.10 3.03
N THR A 15 -13.57 -0.30 3.79
CA THR A 15 -12.84 0.79 4.44
C THR A 15 -11.60 1.15 3.61
N TYR A 16 -11.43 2.44 3.34
CA TYR A 16 -10.31 2.98 2.58
C TYR A 16 -9.56 3.97 3.47
N GLU A 17 -8.25 3.77 3.60
CA GLU A 17 -7.36 4.65 4.36
C GLU A 17 -6.28 5.16 3.42
N TYR A 18 -6.02 6.46 3.40
CA TYR A 18 -4.93 6.96 2.59
C TYR A 18 -4.24 8.17 3.19
N VAL A 19 -2.98 8.35 2.79
CA VAL A 19 -2.17 9.52 3.12
C VAL A 19 -1.79 10.19 1.81
N ASP A 20 -2.25 11.41 1.61
CA ASP A 20 -1.83 12.28 0.53
C ASP A 20 -0.66 13.15 1.02
N THR A 21 0.50 13.00 0.37
CA THR A 21 1.72 13.75 0.71
C THR A 21 1.86 15.03 -0.11
N GLY A 22 0.91 15.32 -1.02
CA GLY A 22 0.91 16.51 -1.87
C GLY A 22 1.88 16.46 -3.05
N PHE A 23 2.74 15.44 -3.13
CA PHE A 23 3.69 15.25 -4.23
C PHE A 23 3.11 14.44 -5.40
N CYS A 24 2.22 13.49 -5.07
CA CYS A 24 1.46 12.66 -5.99
C CYS A 24 0.14 12.29 -5.31
N GLN A 25 -0.96 12.33 -6.06
CA GLN A 25 -2.30 12.20 -5.50
C GLN A 25 -2.67 10.73 -5.31
N VAL A 26 -3.34 10.43 -4.19
CA VAL A 26 -4.08 9.18 -4.06
C VAL A 26 -5.50 9.43 -4.56
N HIS A 27 -5.89 8.68 -5.58
CA HIS A 27 -7.24 8.75 -6.11
C HIS A 27 -8.12 7.71 -5.44
N GLN A 28 -9.29 8.14 -4.95
CA GLN A 28 -10.30 7.28 -4.35
C GLN A 28 -11.59 7.32 -5.16
N SER A 29 -12.01 6.16 -5.67
CA SER A 29 -13.37 5.94 -6.17
C SER A 29 -13.95 4.68 -5.51
N ASN A 30 -13.81 3.53 -6.16
CA ASN A 30 -14.06 2.20 -5.61
C ASN A 30 -12.77 1.42 -5.31
N ILE A 31 -11.64 2.07 -5.56
CA ILE A 31 -10.28 1.55 -5.39
C ILE A 31 -9.43 2.72 -4.90
N LEU A 32 -8.36 2.44 -4.15
CA LEU A 32 -7.29 3.42 -3.95
C LEU A 32 -6.23 3.14 -4.99
N TRP A 33 -5.78 4.17 -5.69
CA TRP A 33 -4.64 4.04 -6.58
C TRP A 33 -3.77 5.29 -6.56
N SER A 34 -2.51 5.07 -6.86
CA SER A 34 -1.53 6.12 -7.06
C SER A 34 -0.58 5.69 -8.17
N ASP A 35 -0.02 6.65 -8.88
CA ASP A 35 0.88 6.49 -10.00
C ASP A 35 2.31 6.88 -9.66
N SER A 36 3.19 6.87 -10.66
CA SER A 36 4.47 7.57 -10.64
C SER A 36 5.44 7.18 -9.50
N ALA A 37 5.51 5.90 -9.13
CA ALA A 37 6.49 5.37 -8.13
C ALA A 37 7.98 5.47 -8.53
N SER A 38 8.30 6.27 -9.56
CA SER A 38 9.65 6.42 -10.14
C SER A 38 10.65 7.06 -9.18
N TRP A 39 10.19 7.92 -8.27
CA TRP A 39 11.03 8.67 -7.32
C TRP A 39 10.59 8.47 -5.87
N CYS A 40 9.80 7.45 -5.59
CA CYS A 40 9.01 7.32 -4.37
C CYS A 40 8.72 5.85 -4.07
N THR A 41 8.11 5.59 -2.92
CA THR A 41 7.58 4.28 -2.56
C THR A 41 6.08 4.37 -2.42
N ILE A 42 5.34 3.65 -3.26
CA ILE A 42 3.92 3.40 -3.02
C ILE A 42 3.82 2.24 -2.03
N VAL A 43 3.15 2.48 -0.92
CA VAL A 43 2.85 1.50 0.12
C VAL A 43 1.36 1.20 0.06
N THR A 44 1.00 -0.06 -0.15
CA THR A 44 -0.38 -0.52 0.05
C THR A 44 -0.46 -1.53 1.18
N LEU A 45 -1.56 -1.45 1.93
CA LEU A 45 -1.94 -2.38 2.98
C LEU A 45 -3.27 -3.00 2.58
N TRP A 46 -3.40 -4.32 2.70
CA TRP A 46 -4.63 -5.00 2.30
C TRP A 46 -5.03 -6.12 3.25
N GLN A 47 -6.35 -6.22 3.47
CA GLN A 47 -7.06 -7.36 4.03
C GLN A 47 -8.49 -7.33 3.46
N MET A 48 -9.20 -8.46 3.52
CA MET A 48 -10.58 -8.50 3.05
C MET A 48 -11.44 -7.41 3.73
N GLY A 49 -12.03 -6.51 2.93
CA GLY A 49 -12.86 -5.39 3.37
C GLY A 49 -12.12 -4.11 3.75
N ARG A 50 -10.77 -4.07 3.72
CA ARG A 50 -10.01 -2.84 4.01
C ARG A 50 -8.77 -2.69 3.12
N ALA A 51 -8.58 -1.47 2.64
CA ALA A 51 -7.43 -1.08 1.83
C ALA A 51 -6.78 0.18 2.40
N GLY A 52 -5.45 0.21 2.39
CA GLY A 52 -4.63 1.34 2.76
C GLY A 52 -3.69 1.71 1.62
N LEU A 53 -3.50 2.99 1.33
CA LEU A 53 -2.50 3.45 0.36
C LEU A 53 -1.80 4.73 0.84
N ALA A 54 -0.47 4.75 0.80
CA ALA A 54 0.30 5.98 0.93
C ALA A 54 1.34 6.07 -0.17
N HIS A 55 1.53 7.28 -0.68
CA HIS A 55 2.58 7.58 -1.60
C HIS A 55 3.70 8.35 -0.91
N VAL A 56 4.78 7.62 -0.58
CA VAL A 56 5.84 8.11 0.31
C VAL A 56 7.03 8.61 -0.49
N VAL A 57 7.35 9.89 -0.33
CA VAL A 57 8.51 10.53 -0.94
C VAL A 57 9.77 10.18 -0.14
N PRO A 58 10.92 9.93 -0.78
CA PRO A 58 12.18 9.62 -0.12
C PRO A 58 12.77 10.91 0.46
N SER A 59 12.31 11.24 1.66
CA SER A 59 12.73 12.41 2.41
C SER A 59 12.89 12.06 3.89
N GLY A 60 13.33 13.03 4.71
CA GLY A 60 13.35 12.88 6.17
C GLY A 60 11.98 12.58 6.80
N THR A 61 10.87 12.77 6.07
CA THR A 61 9.50 12.51 6.55
C THR A 61 8.99 11.12 6.20
N SER A 62 9.72 10.32 5.40
CA SER A 62 9.26 9.01 4.89
C SER A 62 8.66 8.12 5.98
N ALA A 63 9.30 8.10 7.15
CA ALA A 63 8.86 7.31 8.30
C ALA A 63 7.57 7.85 8.95
N ASN A 64 7.37 9.18 8.96
CA ASN A 64 6.16 9.81 9.48
C ASN A 64 4.96 9.51 8.58
N ASP A 65 5.13 9.65 7.26
CA ASP A 65 4.06 9.40 6.28
C ASP A 65 3.66 7.92 6.28
N THR A 66 4.66 7.02 6.39
CA THR A 66 4.42 5.59 6.57
C THR A 66 3.68 5.31 7.88
N ARG A 67 4.10 5.90 9.01
CA ARG A 67 3.40 5.73 10.30
C ARG A 67 1.97 6.26 10.27
N ALA A 68 1.72 7.37 9.58
CA ALA A 68 0.38 7.92 9.45
C ALA A 68 -0.56 6.89 8.79
N LEU A 69 -0.15 6.26 7.68
CA LEU A 69 -0.94 5.21 7.04
C LEU A 69 -1.19 4.02 7.98
N LEU A 70 -0.13 3.53 8.63
CA LEU A 70 -0.20 2.36 9.51
C LEU A 70 -1.15 2.61 10.69
N ASN A 71 -1.11 3.81 11.27
CA ASN A 71 -2.01 4.22 12.35
C ASN A 71 -3.46 4.35 11.90
N LEU A 72 -3.72 4.87 10.69
CA LEU A 72 -5.07 4.92 10.11
C LEU A 72 -5.61 3.50 9.89
N TYR A 73 -4.79 2.62 9.30
CA TYR A 73 -5.17 1.24 8.99
C TYR A 73 -5.46 0.38 10.22
N ASN A 74 -5.00 0.76 11.43
CA ASN A 74 -5.41 0.25 12.75
C ASN A 74 -5.74 -1.26 12.81
N ALA A 75 -4.95 -2.08 12.12
CA ALA A 75 -5.10 -3.53 11.97
C ALA A 75 -3.82 -4.12 11.36
N THR A 76 -3.60 -5.41 11.57
CA THR A 76 -2.55 -6.17 10.87
C THR A 76 -3.06 -6.56 9.48
N PRO A 77 -2.49 -6.03 8.38
CA PRO A 77 -2.90 -6.42 7.05
C PRO A 77 -2.50 -7.85 6.76
N SER A 78 -3.22 -8.51 5.86
CA SER A 78 -2.82 -9.81 5.31
C SER A 78 -1.69 -9.65 4.30
N GLU A 79 -1.68 -8.52 3.57
CA GLU A 79 -0.72 -8.26 2.51
C GLU A 79 -0.22 -6.81 2.55
N ILE A 80 1.07 -6.63 2.24
CA ILE A 80 1.71 -5.33 2.06
C ILE A 80 2.43 -5.36 0.72
N HIS A 81 2.21 -4.33 -0.09
CA HIS A 81 2.90 -4.19 -1.37
C HIS A 81 3.71 -2.89 -1.36
N LEU A 82 4.97 -3.01 -1.75
CA LEU A 82 5.91 -1.89 -1.84
C LEU A 82 6.37 -1.78 -3.29
N ALA A 83 5.96 -0.72 -3.97
CA ALA A 83 6.42 -0.40 -5.32
C ALA A 83 7.39 0.78 -5.26
N THR A 84 8.61 0.60 -5.77
CA THR A 84 9.63 1.66 -5.80
C THR A 84 10.69 1.38 -6.84
N LYS A 85 11.36 2.43 -7.36
CA LYS A 85 12.53 2.35 -8.23
C LYS A 85 13.80 2.78 -7.48
N PRO A 86 14.63 1.86 -6.96
CA PRO A 86 15.75 2.19 -6.08
C PRO A 86 17.04 2.63 -6.81
N ASN A 87 16.96 3.30 -7.96
CA ASN A 87 18.14 3.54 -8.83
C ASN A 87 19.07 4.67 -8.35
N PHE A 88 18.75 5.39 -7.26
CA PHE A 88 19.58 6.45 -6.69
C PHE A 88 19.73 6.28 -5.16
N PHE A 89 20.84 6.75 -4.59
CA PHE A 89 21.19 6.56 -3.17
C PHE A 89 20.10 7.04 -2.20
N ASP A 90 19.56 8.24 -2.43
CA ASP A 90 18.49 8.80 -1.58
C ASP A 90 17.19 7.98 -1.67
N LEU A 91 16.90 7.39 -2.84
CA LEU A 91 15.74 6.52 -3.04
C LEU A 91 15.90 5.20 -2.29
N ALA A 92 17.10 4.61 -2.30
CA ALA A 92 17.40 3.40 -1.56
C ALA A 92 17.24 3.62 -0.04
N ASN A 93 17.68 4.77 0.48
CA ASN A 93 17.50 5.14 1.89
C ASN A 93 16.03 5.38 2.25
N GLY A 94 15.27 6.06 1.38
CA GLY A 94 13.83 6.25 1.56
C GLY A 94 13.06 4.92 1.64
N PHE A 95 13.31 4.03 0.67
CA PHE A 95 12.70 2.69 0.68
C PHE A 95 13.09 1.86 1.91
N GLN A 96 14.37 1.89 2.32
CA GLN A 96 14.83 1.23 3.53
C GLN A 96 14.12 1.79 4.78
N SER A 97 13.94 3.11 4.86
CA SER A 97 13.23 3.79 5.94
C SER A 97 11.75 3.37 6.02
N VAL A 98 11.06 3.30 4.88
CA VAL A 98 9.67 2.78 4.79
C VAL A 98 9.61 1.34 5.30
N ARG A 99 10.47 0.47 4.78
CA ARG A 99 10.48 -0.96 5.13
C ARG A 99 10.82 -1.19 6.60
N ALA A 100 11.77 -0.43 7.15
CA ALA A 100 12.11 -0.47 8.58
C ALA A 100 10.92 -0.01 9.43
N THR A 101 10.27 1.08 9.05
CA THR A 101 9.11 1.63 9.77
C THR A 101 7.96 0.61 9.85
N ILE A 102 7.63 -0.07 8.76
CA ILE A 102 6.59 -1.11 8.71
C ILE A 102 6.97 -2.28 9.63
N ARG A 103 8.21 -2.76 9.54
CA ARG A 103 8.71 -3.86 10.37
C ARG A 103 8.63 -3.55 11.86
N THR A 104 9.05 -2.34 12.25
CA THR A 104 8.99 -1.90 13.64
C THR A 104 7.55 -1.75 14.12
N HIS A 105 6.63 -1.24 13.28
CA HIS A 105 5.23 -1.05 13.66
C HIS A 105 4.51 -2.37 13.96
N TYR A 106 4.65 -3.38 13.09
CA TYR A 106 3.98 -4.67 13.29
C TYR A 106 4.75 -5.65 14.20
N GLY A 107 6.04 -5.42 14.42
CA GLY A 107 6.88 -6.24 15.30
C GLY A 107 6.76 -7.73 14.97
N ALA A 108 6.40 -8.55 15.97
CA ALA A 108 6.24 -9.99 15.81
C ALA A 108 5.16 -10.38 14.78
N GLN A 109 4.14 -9.55 14.57
CA GLN A 109 3.06 -9.84 13.62
C GLN A 109 3.52 -9.75 12.17
N TYR A 110 4.64 -9.05 11.89
CA TYR A 110 5.16 -8.89 10.54
C TYR A 110 5.46 -10.22 9.83
N ALA A 111 5.80 -11.27 10.58
CA ALA A 111 6.06 -12.61 10.04
C ALA A 111 4.81 -13.28 9.42
N GLY A 112 3.61 -12.87 9.83
CA GLY A 112 2.34 -13.38 9.29
C GLY A 112 1.83 -12.61 8.07
N ILE A 113 2.53 -11.55 7.66
CA ILE A 113 2.11 -10.66 6.57
C ILE A 113 2.83 -11.07 5.29
N LYS A 114 2.09 -11.24 4.19
CA LYS A 114 2.70 -11.42 2.87
C LYS A 114 3.22 -10.07 2.38
N VAL A 115 4.52 -10.00 2.07
CA VAL A 115 5.16 -8.76 1.61
C VAL A 115 5.62 -8.91 0.18
N PHE A 116 5.06 -8.10 -0.71
CA PHE A 116 5.41 -8.07 -2.12
C PHE A 116 6.30 -6.85 -2.40
N LEU A 117 7.45 -7.11 -3.00
CA LEU A 117 8.37 -6.06 -3.44
C LEU A 117 8.29 -5.96 -4.96
N ILE A 118 7.79 -4.83 -5.44
CA ILE A 118 7.64 -4.55 -6.87
C ILE A 118 8.79 -3.63 -7.26
N ASN A 119 9.83 -4.22 -7.83
CA ASN A 119 10.98 -3.53 -8.42
C ASN A 119 11.04 -3.93 -9.91
N GLY A 120 11.30 -2.99 -10.80
CA GLY A 120 11.21 -3.17 -12.25
C GLY A 120 12.53 -2.91 -12.93
N TYR A 121 13.56 -3.54 -12.39
CA TYR A 121 14.83 -3.64 -13.06
C TYR A 121 14.80 -4.83 -14.04
N ASN A 122 14.39 -4.60 -15.30
CA ASN A 122 14.84 -5.49 -16.38
C ASN A 122 14.78 -4.86 -17.79
N GLY A 123 15.93 -4.39 -18.28
CA GLY A 123 16.36 -4.45 -19.68
C GLY A 123 15.65 -3.58 -20.74
N HIS A 124 14.44 -3.09 -20.48
CA HIS A 124 13.74 -2.12 -21.31
C HIS A 124 13.14 -1.04 -20.42
N ASP A 125 13.30 0.20 -20.85
CA ASP A 125 13.04 1.40 -20.06
C ASP A 125 11.71 1.35 -19.33
N TRP A 126 11.83 1.32 -18.01
CA TRP A 126 10.76 1.35 -17.04
C TRP A 126 10.09 2.74 -17.14
N ALA A 127 9.11 2.83 -18.04
CA ALA A 127 8.43 4.06 -18.42
C ALA A 127 7.57 4.58 -17.26
N GLN A 128 8.10 5.59 -16.56
CA GLN A 128 7.48 6.70 -15.83
C GLN A 128 6.10 6.61 -15.10
N GLU A 129 5.30 5.56 -15.19
CA GLU A 129 3.90 5.52 -14.71
C GLU A 129 3.57 4.23 -13.93
N HIS A 130 4.42 3.79 -13.01
CA HIS A 130 4.03 2.65 -12.16
C HIS A 130 2.89 3.04 -11.24
N GLN A 131 1.73 2.50 -11.59
CA GLN A 131 0.51 2.63 -10.83
C GLN A 131 0.26 1.35 -10.04
N LEU A 132 -0.07 1.54 -8.77
CA LEU A 132 -0.54 0.46 -7.92
C LEU A 132 -1.93 0.83 -7.41
N ALA A 133 -2.89 -0.04 -7.69
CA ALA A 133 -4.21 0.03 -7.12
C ALA A 133 -4.37 -1.01 -6.01
N VAL A 134 -5.24 -0.71 -5.06
CA VAL A 134 -5.67 -1.64 -4.02
C VAL A 134 -7.19 -1.54 -3.85
N ASP A 135 -7.84 -2.68 -4.02
CA ASP A 135 -9.28 -2.86 -3.82
C ASP A 135 -9.50 -3.71 -2.55
N PRO A 136 -10.23 -3.21 -1.55
CA PRO A 136 -10.59 -3.98 -0.35
C PRO A 136 -11.34 -5.29 -0.65
N LYS A 137 -11.91 -5.48 -1.84
CA LYS A 137 -12.61 -6.70 -2.27
C LYS A 137 -11.72 -7.68 -3.03
N ALA A 138 -10.66 -7.22 -3.68
CA ALA A 138 -9.93 -8.01 -4.68
C ALA A 138 -8.42 -8.09 -4.46
N GLY A 139 -7.82 -7.25 -3.61
CA GLY A 139 -6.37 -7.20 -3.40
C GLY A 139 -5.72 -6.02 -4.11
N ALA A 140 -4.38 -6.01 -4.12
CA ALA A 140 -3.61 -5.04 -4.89
C ALA A 140 -3.25 -5.58 -6.27
N TYR A 141 -3.18 -4.68 -7.26
CA TYR A 141 -2.83 -5.02 -8.63
C TYR A 141 -2.15 -3.84 -9.32
N PRO A 142 -1.23 -4.12 -10.27
CA PRO A 142 -0.69 -3.08 -11.13
C PRO A 142 -1.82 -2.50 -11.98
N VAL A 143 -1.85 -1.17 -12.11
CA VAL A 143 -2.72 -0.52 -13.10
C VAL A 143 -1.88 -0.28 -14.35
N PHE A 144 -2.34 -0.79 -15.47
CA PHE A 144 -1.76 -0.55 -16.78
C PHE A 144 -2.72 0.37 -17.54
N ASN A 145 -2.23 1.54 -17.95
CA ASN A 145 -2.92 2.39 -18.91
C ASN A 145 -2.90 1.76 -20.31
#